data_AF-A0A5C5YXF4-F1
#
_entry.id   AF-A0A5C5YXF4-F1
#
_cell.length_a   1.000
_cell.length_b   1.000
_cell.length_c   1.000
_cell.angle_alpha   90.00
_cell.angle_beta   90.00
_cell.angle_gamma   90.00
#
_symmetry.space_group_name_H-M   'P 1'
#
loop_
_entity.id
_entity.type
_entity.pdbx_description
1 polymer ?
#
loop_
_entity_poly.entity_id
_entity_poly.type
_entity_poly.pdbx_seq_one_letter_code
_entity_poly.pdbx_strand_id
1 'polypeptide(L)'
;MRNRLRCIVIVALTVALPCGFTTADKGDTASRLRFNTQSPKAAPLPVRELSAEEREAVREWWQMTSLSEGEILKRIAPPFPACRAAYHQAMHRRDGDVLVPQVMFIRWRPGNTRSGGGDHERMARISLIVDRLLDIAIEREEIEGDPKLLNSTIDGDWIVREGSPTNEVLPRLEEILRDECKRPVRLRLEQAEREVIVVRGKYQPTRTSGRHEIRLYGRVHTERPGGGGSGSFDRFVREIGSFIHRRIVSEVAIPHEGRCKWRYNSINVEGWDDRDQDTVLANLSEQTGLVFVNEKRVVPILRVDRDQ
;
A
#
# COMPACT_ATOMS: atom_id res chain seq x y z
N MET A 1 -30.87 45.39 -31.43
CA MET A 1 -31.93 44.85 -30.56
C MET A 1 -31.30 44.21 -29.32
N ARG A 2 -31.53 44.86 -28.17
CA ARG A 2 -31.56 44.41 -26.76
C ARG A 2 -30.65 43.25 -26.28
N ASN A 3 -29.77 43.62 -25.34
CA ASN A 3 -29.57 43.10 -23.96
C ASN A 3 -29.45 41.57 -23.78
N ARG A 4 -28.51 41.03 -22.98
CA ARG A 4 -28.37 41.28 -21.54
C ARG A 4 -26.98 40.89 -21.02
N LEU A 5 -26.30 41.82 -20.36
CA LEU A 5 -25.31 41.52 -19.32
C LEU A 5 -26.03 40.84 -18.14
N ARG A 6 -25.42 39.80 -17.56
CA ARG A 6 -25.82 39.25 -16.26
C ARG A 6 -24.82 39.69 -15.20
N CYS A 7 -25.34 40.44 -14.23
CA CYS A 7 -24.69 40.87 -13.01
C CYS A 7 -24.19 39.68 -12.18
N ILE A 8 -22.97 39.77 -11.69
CA ILE A 8 -22.46 38.97 -10.58
C ILE A 8 -22.78 39.74 -9.30
N VAL A 9 -23.63 39.17 -8.45
CA VAL A 9 -23.89 39.66 -7.10
C VAL A 9 -22.93 38.95 -6.15
N ILE A 10 -21.96 39.69 -5.61
CA ILE A 10 -21.10 39.22 -4.52
C ILE A 10 -21.83 39.56 -3.22
N VAL A 11 -22.32 38.54 -2.51
CA VAL A 11 -22.83 38.68 -1.15
C VAL A 11 -21.65 38.52 -0.19
N ALA A 12 -21.20 39.64 0.39
CA ALA A 12 -20.26 39.65 1.51
C ALA A 12 -21.05 39.34 2.79
N LEU A 13 -20.76 38.21 3.42
CA LEU A 13 -21.32 37.86 4.73
C LEU A 13 -20.35 38.33 5.82
N THR A 14 -20.67 39.45 6.44
CA THR A 14 -20.00 39.97 7.63
C THR A 14 -20.60 39.29 8.85
N VAL A 15 -19.83 38.42 9.52
CA VAL A 15 -20.23 37.87 10.83
C VAL A 15 -19.52 38.66 11.92
N ALA A 16 -20.30 39.45 12.65
CA ALA A 16 -19.90 40.08 13.90
C ALA A 16 -19.91 39.03 15.03
N LEU A 17 -18.83 38.98 15.82
CA LEU A 17 -18.79 38.26 17.09
C LEU A 17 -19.03 39.25 18.23
N PRO A 18 -19.98 39.02 19.14
CA PRO A 18 -20.07 39.77 20.39
C PRO A 18 -19.11 39.25 21.45
N CYS A 19 -18.56 40.20 22.18
CA CYS A 19 -17.80 40.05 23.41
C CYS A 19 -18.56 39.29 24.51
N GLY A 20 -17.79 38.49 25.25
CA GLY A 20 -17.78 38.49 26.71
C GLY A 20 -18.88 37.68 27.41
N PHE A 21 -18.47 36.68 28.18
CA PHE A 21 -18.84 36.59 29.60
C PHE A 21 -17.81 35.76 30.35
N THR A 22 -17.32 36.36 31.42
CA THR A 22 -16.51 35.77 32.48
C THR A 22 -17.42 35.07 33.48
N THR A 23 -17.12 33.82 33.83
CA THR A 23 -17.40 33.29 35.16
C THR A 23 -16.20 32.50 35.64
N ALA A 24 -15.72 32.89 36.82
CA ALA A 24 -14.74 32.19 37.60
C ALA A 24 -15.34 30.86 38.08
N ASP A 25 -14.57 29.78 37.96
CA ASP A 25 -14.83 28.59 38.76
C ASP A 25 -13.55 28.14 39.46
N LYS A 26 -13.76 27.77 40.72
CA LYS A 26 -12.75 27.50 41.74
C LYS A 26 -12.38 26.03 41.72
N GLY A 27 -11.09 25.77 41.88
CA GLY A 27 -10.59 24.60 42.59
C GLY A 27 -10.65 23.29 41.83
N ASP A 28 -9.53 22.93 41.19
CA ASP A 28 -9.05 21.56 41.37
C ASP A 28 -7.52 21.50 41.30
N THR A 29 -6.92 21.18 42.44
CA THR A 29 -5.48 21.10 42.65
C THR A 29 -5.02 19.69 42.32
N ALA A 30 -5.17 19.29 41.05
CA ALA A 30 -4.60 18.06 40.54
C ALA A 30 -3.25 18.38 39.88
N SER A 31 -2.17 17.98 40.56
CA SER A 31 -0.79 18.03 40.10
C SER A 31 -0.63 17.48 38.68
N ARG A 32 -0.67 18.38 37.69
CA ARG A 32 -0.28 18.09 36.31
C ARG A 32 1.24 18.00 36.24
N LEU A 33 1.77 16.80 36.43
CA LEU A 33 3.05 16.40 35.87
C LEU A 33 2.93 16.52 34.33
N ARG A 34 3.25 17.71 33.81
CA ARG A 34 3.48 17.90 32.37
C ARG A 34 4.74 17.12 32.02
N PHE A 35 4.58 15.86 31.65
CA PHE A 35 5.63 15.16 30.92
C PHE A 35 5.78 15.89 29.57
N ASN A 36 6.83 16.70 29.47
CA ASN A 36 7.29 17.26 28.22
C ASN A 36 7.80 16.10 27.36
N THR A 37 6.91 15.43 26.63
CA THR A 37 7.20 14.28 25.75
C THR A 37 7.67 14.74 24.36
N GLN A 38 8.36 15.87 24.26
CA GLN A 38 9.26 16.07 23.14
C GLN A 38 10.49 15.19 23.36
N SER A 39 10.34 13.89 23.05
CA SER A 39 11.51 13.04 22.81
C SER A 39 12.43 13.79 21.85
N PRO A 40 13.71 14.00 22.19
CA PRO A 40 14.63 14.71 21.33
C PRO A 40 14.56 14.07 19.94
N LYS A 41 14.28 14.89 18.93
CA LYS A 41 14.26 14.47 17.53
C LYS A 41 15.64 13.88 17.25
N ALA A 42 15.72 12.55 17.24
CA ALA A 42 16.98 11.86 17.00
C ALA A 42 17.62 12.45 15.74
N ALA A 43 18.88 12.84 15.84
CA ALA A 43 19.62 13.31 14.69
C ALA A 43 19.50 12.22 13.60
N PRO A 44 19.23 12.60 12.33
CA PRO A 44 19.22 11.61 11.26
C PRO A 44 20.53 10.86 11.32
N LEU A 45 20.46 9.52 11.34
CA LEU A 45 21.65 8.70 11.24
C LEU A 45 22.44 9.15 10.00
N PRO A 46 23.77 9.32 10.11
CA PRO A 46 24.58 9.74 8.97
C PRO A 46 24.30 8.78 7.81
N VAL A 47 24.00 9.35 6.65
CA VAL A 47 23.84 8.57 5.42
C VAL A 47 25.20 7.96 5.13
N ARG A 48 25.30 6.63 5.24
CA ARG A 48 26.54 5.91 4.95
C ARG A 48 26.92 6.16 3.50
N GLU A 49 28.18 6.53 3.29
CA GLU A 49 28.75 6.56 1.95
C GLU A 49 29.04 5.13 1.48
N LEU A 50 28.58 4.82 0.27
CA LEU A 50 28.89 3.56 -0.40
C LEU A 50 30.35 3.56 -0.86
N SER A 51 31.04 2.43 -0.73
CA SER A 51 32.38 2.23 -1.29
C SER A 51 32.35 2.31 -2.82
N ALA A 52 33.52 2.41 -3.47
CA ALA A 52 33.60 2.39 -4.93
C ALA A 52 32.99 1.11 -5.53
N GLU A 53 33.28 -0.05 -4.92
CA GLU A 53 32.77 -1.36 -5.30
C GLU A 53 31.26 -1.47 -5.11
N GLU A 54 30.74 -1.01 -3.96
CA GLU A 54 29.30 -0.99 -3.70
C GLU A 54 28.56 -0.09 -4.70
N ARG A 55 29.14 1.06 -5.05
CA ARG A 55 28.57 1.94 -6.08
C ARG A 55 28.55 1.29 -7.45
N GLU A 56 29.58 0.54 -7.82
CA GLU A 56 29.59 -0.20 -9.09
C GLU A 56 28.55 -1.32 -9.11
N ALA A 57 28.49 -2.14 -8.06
CA ALA A 57 27.48 -3.18 -7.95
C ALA A 57 26.05 -2.61 -8.02
N VAL A 58 25.81 -1.47 -7.37
CA VAL A 58 24.51 -0.77 -7.45
C VAL A 58 24.22 -0.29 -8.87
N ARG A 59 25.22 0.26 -9.58
CA ARG A 59 25.06 0.66 -10.99
C ARG A 59 24.75 -0.53 -11.90
N GLU A 60 25.52 -1.61 -11.81
CA GLU A 60 25.32 -2.82 -12.60
C GLU A 60 23.94 -3.43 -12.34
N TRP A 61 23.53 -3.51 -11.07
CA TRP A 61 22.20 -3.99 -10.70
C TRP A 61 21.09 -3.13 -11.28
N TRP A 62 21.23 -1.80 -11.24
CA TRP A 62 20.26 -0.89 -11.84
C TRP A 62 20.19 -1.00 -13.35
N GLN A 63 21.33 -1.17 -14.03
CA GLN A 63 21.34 -1.41 -15.46
C GLN A 63 20.60 -2.71 -15.79
N MET A 64 20.86 -3.78 -15.04
CA MET A 64 20.20 -5.07 -15.26
C MET A 64 18.71 -5.05 -14.95
N THR A 65 18.28 -4.32 -13.92
CA THR A 65 16.87 -4.18 -13.52
C THR A 65 16.16 -3.05 -14.25
N SER A 66 16.79 -2.42 -15.23
CA SER A 66 16.13 -1.45 -16.10
C SER A 66 15.17 -2.13 -17.08
N LEU A 67 14.13 -1.39 -17.47
CA LEU A 67 13.20 -1.78 -18.52
C LEU A 67 13.39 -0.86 -19.73
N SER A 68 13.45 -1.45 -20.92
CA SER A 68 13.56 -0.72 -22.19
C SER A 68 12.32 0.14 -22.45
N GLU A 69 12.36 1.03 -23.44
CA GLU A 69 11.16 1.75 -23.86
C GLU A 69 10.06 0.77 -24.28
N GLY A 70 8.84 0.95 -23.76
CA GLY A 70 7.70 0.03 -23.99
C GLY A 70 7.75 -1.29 -23.20
N GLU A 71 8.86 -1.65 -22.56
CA GLU A 71 8.94 -2.89 -21.78
C GLU A 71 8.22 -2.72 -20.43
N ILE A 72 7.18 -3.52 -20.20
CA ILE A 72 6.31 -3.39 -19.01
C ILE A 72 6.66 -4.35 -17.88
N LEU A 73 7.21 -5.53 -18.21
CA LEU A 73 7.51 -6.59 -17.27
C LEU A 73 8.66 -7.46 -17.78
N LYS A 74 9.61 -7.74 -16.89
CA LYS A 74 10.75 -8.63 -17.12
C LYS A 74 10.98 -9.56 -15.93
N ARG A 75 11.50 -10.76 -16.22
CA ARG A 75 12.04 -11.67 -15.21
C ARG A 75 13.57 -11.79 -15.35
N ILE A 76 14.28 -11.79 -14.23
CA ILE A 76 15.70 -12.16 -14.16
C ILE A 76 15.78 -13.56 -13.55
N ALA A 77 16.08 -14.56 -14.38
CA ALA A 77 16.20 -15.94 -13.94
C ALA A 77 17.50 -16.21 -13.17
N PRO A 78 17.52 -17.20 -12.24
CA PRO A 78 18.78 -17.74 -11.75
C PRO A 78 19.57 -18.45 -12.88
N PRO A 79 20.90 -18.57 -12.78
CA PRO A 79 21.75 -18.07 -11.69
C PRO A 79 21.82 -16.54 -11.66
N PHE A 80 21.70 -15.97 -10.47
CA PHE A 80 21.71 -14.52 -10.30
C PHE A 80 23.11 -13.94 -10.49
N PRO A 81 23.22 -12.71 -11.02
CA PRO A 81 24.51 -12.03 -11.13
C PRO A 81 25.08 -11.70 -9.74
N ALA A 82 26.41 -11.64 -9.63
CA ALA A 82 27.08 -11.27 -8.39
C ALA A 82 26.68 -9.86 -7.89
N CYS A 83 26.41 -8.93 -8.82
CA CYS A 83 25.99 -7.56 -8.49
C CYS A 83 24.68 -7.50 -7.70
N ARG A 84 23.78 -8.50 -7.81
CA ARG A 84 22.54 -8.59 -7.03
C ARG A 84 22.81 -8.72 -5.53
N ALA A 85 23.72 -9.62 -5.15
CA ALA A 85 24.07 -9.84 -3.75
C ALA A 85 24.79 -8.61 -3.18
N ALA A 86 25.73 -8.04 -3.94
CA ALA A 86 26.45 -6.83 -3.55
C ALA A 86 25.53 -5.61 -3.44
N TYR A 87 24.59 -5.41 -4.37
CA TYR A 87 23.55 -4.41 -4.28
C TYR A 87 22.73 -4.57 -2.99
N HIS A 88 22.29 -5.80 -2.69
CA HIS A 88 21.48 -6.07 -1.51
C HIS A 88 22.24 -5.74 -0.21
N GLN A 89 23.51 -6.16 -0.11
CA GLN A 89 24.38 -5.84 1.02
C GLN A 89 24.60 -4.33 1.16
N ALA A 90 24.82 -3.61 0.06
CA ALA A 90 25.05 -2.18 0.06
C ALA A 90 23.83 -1.40 0.59
N MET A 91 22.62 -1.83 0.21
CA MET A 91 21.36 -1.16 0.55
C MET A 91 20.78 -1.55 1.92
N HIS A 92 21.04 -2.77 2.39
CA HIS A 92 20.36 -3.33 3.57
C HIS A 92 21.28 -3.69 4.74
N ARG A 93 22.56 -3.31 4.71
CA ARG A 93 23.46 -3.41 5.86
C ARG A 93 22.92 -2.64 7.07
N ARG A 94 22.17 -3.34 7.92
CA ARG A 94 22.13 -3.14 9.37
C ARG A 94 23.04 -4.21 9.98
N ASP A 95 23.67 -3.93 11.11
CA ASP A 95 24.66 -4.79 11.77
C ASP A 95 24.23 -6.28 11.78
N GLY A 96 24.78 -7.10 10.87
CA GLY A 96 24.47 -8.53 10.74
C GLY A 96 24.60 -9.10 9.32
N ASP A 97 24.55 -10.44 9.21
CA ASP A 97 24.49 -11.17 7.95
C ASP A 97 23.16 -10.91 7.25
N VAL A 98 23.20 -10.08 6.21
CA VAL A 98 22.03 -9.77 5.40
C VAL A 98 21.78 -10.94 4.44
N LEU A 99 20.79 -11.77 4.76
CA LEU A 99 20.31 -12.80 3.85
C LEU A 99 19.79 -12.15 2.56
N VAL A 100 20.41 -12.48 1.43
CA VAL A 100 19.92 -12.03 0.12
C VAL A 100 18.60 -12.77 -0.17
N PRO A 101 17.51 -12.06 -0.53
CA PRO A 101 16.25 -12.67 -0.94
C PRO A 101 16.46 -13.68 -2.06
N GLN A 102 15.64 -14.73 -2.12
CA GLN A 102 15.66 -15.62 -3.28
C GLN A 102 14.93 -15.01 -4.47
N VAL A 103 13.91 -14.19 -4.21
CA VAL A 103 13.16 -13.43 -5.22
C VAL A 103 13.06 -11.97 -4.79
N MET A 104 13.22 -11.05 -5.72
CA MET A 104 12.95 -9.62 -5.57
C MET A 104 11.82 -9.20 -6.51
N PHE A 105 10.89 -8.40 -5.99
CA PHE A 105 9.91 -7.68 -6.79
C PHE A 105 10.31 -6.21 -6.85
N ILE A 106 10.51 -5.68 -8.06
CA ILE A 106 10.99 -4.32 -8.28
C ILE A 106 9.93 -3.56 -9.08
N ARG A 107 9.49 -2.44 -8.53
CA ARG A 107 8.74 -1.44 -9.28
C ARG A 107 9.70 -0.45 -9.89
N TRP A 108 9.74 -0.45 -11.22
CA TRP A 108 10.65 0.35 -11.99
C TRP A 108 9.96 1.64 -12.46
N ARG A 109 10.66 2.78 -12.33
CA ARG A 109 10.23 4.08 -12.86
C ARG A 109 11.34 4.68 -13.73
N PRO A 110 11.01 5.33 -14.86
CA PRO A 110 11.99 6.11 -15.60
C PRO A 110 12.61 7.19 -14.70
N GLY A 111 13.95 7.28 -14.69
CA GLY A 111 14.68 8.32 -13.96
C GLY A 111 14.65 8.23 -12.44
N ASN A 112 13.94 7.27 -11.85
CA ASN A 112 13.94 7.03 -10.40
C ASN A 112 14.41 5.59 -10.13
N THR A 113 15.71 5.46 -9.87
CA THR A 113 16.36 4.18 -9.54
C THR A 113 16.26 3.80 -8.06
N ARG A 114 15.50 4.54 -7.25
CA ARG A 114 15.17 4.09 -5.88
C ARG A 114 14.17 2.94 -5.99
N SER A 115 14.71 1.74 -5.92
CA SER A 115 14.01 0.47 -5.85
C SER A 115 12.77 0.59 -4.96
N GLY A 116 11.59 0.34 -5.56
CA GLY A 116 10.41 -0.04 -4.79
C GLY A 116 10.79 -1.22 -3.88
N GLY A 117 10.32 -1.19 -2.63
CA GLY A 117 10.71 -2.17 -1.62
C GLY A 117 10.55 -3.60 -2.15
N GLY A 118 11.60 -4.39 -2.03
CA GLY A 118 11.55 -5.82 -2.34
C GLY A 118 10.87 -6.57 -1.20
N ASP A 119 9.93 -7.44 -1.52
CA ASP A 119 9.43 -8.44 -0.60
C ASP A 119 10.41 -9.63 -0.57
N HIS A 120 10.75 -10.09 0.63
CA HIS A 120 11.83 -11.05 0.87
C HIS A 120 11.26 -12.48 1.02
N GLU A 121 10.66 -13.04 -0.03
CA GLU A 121 10.19 -14.43 0.01
C GLU A 121 11.26 -15.44 -0.42
N ARG A 122 11.21 -16.64 0.17
CA ARG A 122 12.15 -17.74 -0.12
C ARG A 122 11.93 -18.35 -1.50
N MET A 123 10.70 -18.35 -2.01
CA MET A 123 10.34 -18.70 -3.39
C MET A 123 9.01 -18.01 -3.67
N ALA A 124 8.79 -17.54 -4.90
CA ALA A 124 7.53 -16.88 -5.23
C ALA A 124 6.53 -17.88 -5.79
N ARG A 125 5.39 -18.04 -5.13
CA ARG A 125 4.23 -18.75 -5.67
C ARG A 125 3.62 -17.94 -6.81
N ILE A 126 3.00 -18.59 -7.80
CA ILE A 126 2.29 -17.87 -8.88
C ILE A 126 1.27 -16.88 -8.30
N SER A 127 0.52 -17.27 -7.26
CA SER A 127 -0.43 -16.37 -6.60
C SER A 127 0.23 -15.11 -6.04
N LEU A 128 1.43 -15.24 -5.46
CA LEU A 128 2.20 -14.08 -4.99
C LEU A 128 2.70 -13.23 -6.14
N ILE A 129 3.22 -13.85 -7.21
CA ILE A 129 3.73 -13.11 -8.37
C ILE A 129 2.63 -12.24 -8.96
N VAL A 130 1.45 -12.82 -9.17
CA VAL A 130 0.26 -12.11 -9.61
C VAL A 130 -0.08 -10.96 -8.65
N ASP A 131 -0.24 -11.25 -7.36
CA ASP A 131 -0.57 -10.28 -6.31
C ASP A 131 0.41 -9.08 -6.31
N ARG A 132 1.71 -9.36 -6.41
CA ARG A 132 2.75 -8.32 -6.37
C ARG A 132 2.85 -7.50 -7.65
N LEU A 133 2.59 -8.09 -8.81
CA LEU A 133 2.75 -7.42 -10.11
C LEU A 133 1.51 -6.63 -10.53
N LEU A 134 0.31 -7.09 -10.15
CA LEU A 134 -0.93 -6.44 -10.58
C LEU A 134 -1.37 -5.29 -9.68
N ASP A 135 -0.76 -5.18 -8.50
CA ASP A 135 -0.84 -4.17 -7.43
C ASP A 135 -2.21 -3.53 -7.16
N ILE A 136 -2.97 -3.04 -8.13
CA ILE A 136 -4.06 -2.09 -7.92
C ILE A 136 -5.44 -2.69 -8.27
N ALA A 137 -5.51 -3.69 -9.15
CA ALA A 137 -6.81 -4.12 -9.69
C ALA A 137 -7.49 -5.27 -8.93
N ILE A 138 -6.71 -6.23 -8.42
CA ILE A 138 -7.20 -7.53 -7.96
C ILE A 138 -6.57 -7.85 -6.61
N GLU A 139 -7.39 -8.05 -5.58
CA GLU A 139 -6.92 -8.49 -4.27
C GLU A 139 -6.54 -9.98 -4.31
N ARG A 140 -5.71 -10.42 -3.37
CA ARG A 140 -5.27 -11.82 -3.29
C ARG A 140 -6.43 -12.80 -3.23
N GLU A 141 -7.50 -12.44 -2.54
CA GLU A 141 -8.72 -13.24 -2.38
C GLU A 141 -9.54 -13.34 -3.68
N GLU A 142 -9.26 -12.48 -4.66
CA GLU A 142 -9.91 -12.44 -5.98
C GLU A 142 -9.09 -13.20 -7.05
N ILE A 143 -8.00 -13.87 -6.65
CA ILE A 143 -7.22 -14.77 -7.49
C ILE A 143 -7.73 -16.20 -7.31
N GLU A 144 -8.33 -16.76 -8.35
CA GLU A 144 -8.92 -18.09 -8.36
C GLU A 144 -8.26 -18.97 -9.44
N GLY A 145 -8.24 -20.28 -9.24
CA GLY A 145 -7.60 -21.20 -10.19
C GLY A 145 -7.28 -22.56 -9.59
N ASP A 146 -6.56 -23.39 -10.34
CA ASP A 146 -6.03 -24.66 -9.84
C ASP A 146 -5.10 -24.40 -8.64
N PRO A 147 -5.42 -24.89 -7.42
CA PRO A 147 -4.59 -24.66 -6.24
C PRO A 147 -3.16 -25.19 -6.39
N LYS A 148 -2.94 -26.28 -7.14
CA LYS A 148 -1.60 -26.80 -7.41
C LYS A 148 -0.81 -25.82 -8.28
N LEU A 149 -1.48 -25.18 -9.23
CA LEU A 149 -0.85 -24.19 -10.10
C LEU A 149 -0.54 -22.90 -9.34
N LEU A 150 -1.52 -22.35 -8.61
CA LEU A 150 -1.36 -21.15 -7.80
C LEU A 150 -0.24 -21.26 -6.76
N ASN A 151 -0.09 -22.45 -6.17
CA ASN A 151 0.98 -22.73 -5.18
C ASN A 151 2.29 -23.21 -5.82
N SER A 152 2.36 -23.37 -7.14
CA SER A 152 3.62 -23.70 -7.80
C SER A 152 4.59 -22.53 -7.68
N THR A 153 5.85 -22.87 -7.42
CA THR A 153 6.91 -21.87 -7.22
C THR A 153 7.65 -21.60 -8.52
N ILE A 154 8.02 -20.32 -8.69
CA ILE A 154 8.81 -19.81 -9.80
C ILE A 154 9.91 -18.94 -9.20
N ASP A 155 11.16 -19.25 -9.55
CA ASP A 155 12.30 -18.46 -9.11
C ASP A 155 12.43 -17.17 -9.92
N GLY A 156 13.45 -16.38 -9.61
CA GLY A 156 13.81 -15.20 -10.38
C GLY A 156 13.20 -13.91 -9.86
N ASP A 157 13.85 -12.80 -10.19
CA ASP A 157 13.40 -11.47 -9.81
C ASP A 157 12.44 -10.92 -10.86
N TRP A 158 11.44 -10.17 -10.41
CA TRP A 158 10.39 -9.63 -11.26
C TRP A 158 10.42 -8.12 -11.24
N ILE A 159 10.54 -7.51 -12.42
CA ILE A 159 10.64 -6.07 -12.60
C ILE A 159 9.42 -5.62 -13.39
N VAL A 160 8.55 -4.84 -12.77
CA VAL A 160 7.36 -4.27 -13.42
C VAL A 160 7.49 -2.75 -13.50
N ARG A 161 7.15 -2.20 -14.65
CA ARG A 161 7.05 -0.75 -14.83
C ARG A 161 5.89 -0.23 -13.99
N GLU A 162 6.18 0.70 -13.11
CA GLU A 162 5.19 1.23 -12.19
C GLU A 162 4.08 1.97 -12.93
N GLY A 163 2.83 1.71 -12.53
CA GLY A 163 1.65 2.28 -13.17
C GLY A 163 1.25 1.58 -14.46
N SER A 164 1.93 0.50 -14.88
CA SER A 164 1.49 -0.30 -16.03
C SER A 164 0.10 -0.86 -15.77
N PRO A 165 -0.83 -0.78 -16.75
CA PRO A 165 -2.19 -1.22 -16.54
C PRO A 165 -2.28 -2.76 -16.55
N THR A 166 -3.20 -3.30 -15.75
CA THR A 166 -3.35 -4.76 -15.54
C THR A 166 -3.54 -5.54 -16.83
N ASN A 167 -4.27 -4.97 -17.80
CA ASN A 167 -4.53 -5.58 -19.12
C ASN A 167 -3.28 -5.65 -20.01
N GLU A 168 -2.21 -4.92 -19.71
CA GLU A 168 -0.91 -5.06 -20.37
C GLU A 168 0.01 -6.01 -19.60
N VAL A 169 0.05 -5.90 -18.27
CA VAL A 169 0.92 -6.74 -17.43
C VAL A 169 0.54 -8.22 -17.52
N LEU A 170 -0.76 -8.52 -17.56
CA LEU A 170 -1.25 -9.91 -17.56
C LEU A 170 -0.82 -10.74 -18.77
N PRO A 171 -1.02 -10.30 -20.04
CA PRO A 171 -0.53 -11.02 -21.20
C PRO A 171 0.99 -11.26 -21.16
N ARG A 172 1.77 -10.25 -20.73
CA ARG A 172 3.23 -10.38 -20.64
C ARG A 172 3.64 -11.35 -19.52
N LEU A 173 2.92 -11.36 -18.39
CA LEU A 173 3.15 -12.34 -17.33
C LEU A 173 2.84 -13.76 -17.80
N GLU A 174 1.72 -13.95 -18.50
CA GLU A 174 1.36 -15.25 -19.09
C GLU A 174 2.45 -15.74 -20.05
N GLU A 175 2.92 -14.89 -20.96
CA GLU A 175 4.01 -15.19 -21.89
C GLU A 175 5.28 -15.66 -21.15
N ILE A 176 5.76 -14.89 -20.15
CA ILE A 176 6.95 -15.28 -19.36
C ILE A 176 6.74 -16.63 -18.67
N LEU A 177 5.57 -16.85 -18.05
CA LEU A 177 5.28 -18.09 -17.34
C LEU A 177 5.27 -19.30 -18.29
N ARG A 178 4.74 -19.14 -19.50
CA ARG A 178 4.70 -20.18 -20.53
C ARG A 178 6.06 -20.42 -21.17
N ASP A 179 6.70 -19.36 -21.67
CA ASP A 179 7.83 -19.48 -22.57
C ASP A 179 9.15 -19.61 -21.82
N GLU A 180 9.33 -18.87 -20.73
CA GLU A 180 10.56 -18.92 -19.93
C GLU A 180 10.45 -19.96 -18.81
N CYS A 181 9.33 -19.99 -18.11
CA CYS A 181 9.17 -20.85 -16.92
C CYS A 181 8.57 -22.23 -17.24
N LYS A 182 8.16 -22.47 -18.50
CA LYS A 182 7.56 -23.73 -18.97
C LYS A 182 6.37 -24.16 -18.11
N ARG A 183 5.52 -23.19 -17.75
CA ARG A 183 4.27 -23.41 -17.03
C ARG A 183 3.10 -23.22 -17.99
N PRO A 184 2.29 -24.26 -18.26
CA PRO A 184 1.13 -24.13 -19.13
C PRO A 184 0.02 -23.40 -18.36
N VAL A 185 0.05 -22.07 -18.37
CA VAL A 185 -0.89 -21.23 -17.64
C VAL A 185 -1.68 -20.35 -18.59
N ARG A 186 -2.91 -20.05 -18.18
CA ARG A 186 -3.76 -19.06 -18.82
C ARG A 186 -4.32 -18.13 -17.74
N LEU A 187 -4.09 -16.84 -17.91
CA LEU A 187 -4.49 -15.77 -17.00
C LEU A 187 -5.64 -15.00 -17.64
N ARG A 188 -6.79 -14.91 -16.94
CA ARG A 188 -7.99 -14.24 -17.47
C ARG A 188 -8.63 -13.34 -16.44
N LEU A 189 -8.90 -12.09 -16.83
CA LEU A 189 -9.78 -11.22 -16.07
C LEU A 189 -11.23 -11.59 -16.36
N GLU A 190 -11.99 -11.89 -15.32
CA GLU A 190 -13.40 -12.17 -15.40
C GLU A 190 -14.18 -11.21 -14.49
N GLN A 191 -15.45 -10.99 -14.80
CA GLN A 191 -16.35 -10.23 -13.93
C GLN A 191 -17.18 -11.21 -13.12
N ALA A 192 -17.18 -11.07 -11.80
CA ALA A 192 -17.93 -11.97 -10.92
C ALA A 192 -18.65 -11.20 -9.82
N GLU A 193 -19.87 -11.63 -9.49
CA GLU A 193 -20.59 -11.11 -8.32
C GLU A 193 -19.89 -11.57 -7.05
N ARG A 194 -19.50 -10.63 -6.20
CA ARG A 194 -18.89 -10.88 -4.89
C ARG A 194 -19.57 -10.01 -3.84
N GLU A 195 -19.60 -10.53 -2.63
CA GLU A 195 -19.85 -9.67 -1.48
C GLU A 195 -18.59 -8.87 -1.17
N VAL A 196 -18.74 -7.56 -1.14
CA VAL A 196 -17.66 -6.60 -0.90
C VAL A 196 -18.10 -5.59 0.15
N ILE A 197 -17.14 -4.84 0.68
CA ILE A 197 -17.44 -3.64 1.45
C ILE A 197 -17.42 -2.45 0.49
N VAL A 198 -18.47 -1.65 0.46
CA VAL A 198 -18.50 -0.38 -0.26
C VAL A 198 -18.19 0.73 0.73
N VAL A 199 -17.20 1.56 0.41
CA VAL A 199 -16.85 2.75 1.20
C VAL A 199 -17.37 4.02 0.54
N ARG A 200 -18.09 4.82 1.32
CA ARG A 200 -18.75 6.07 0.91
C ARG A 200 -18.46 7.20 1.89
N GLY A 201 -18.94 8.39 1.53
CA GLY A 201 -18.88 9.59 2.38
C GLY A 201 -17.73 10.52 2.00
N LYS A 202 -17.38 11.42 2.91
CA LYS A 202 -16.32 12.41 2.71
C LYS A 202 -15.20 12.14 3.70
N TYR A 203 -14.02 11.81 3.18
CA TYR A 203 -12.85 11.56 4.01
C TYR A 203 -12.45 12.81 4.81
N GLN A 204 -12.61 12.72 6.12
CA GLN A 204 -12.35 13.77 7.12
C GLN A 204 -11.63 13.14 8.31
N PRO A 205 -10.30 12.96 8.21
CA PRO A 205 -9.54 12.30 9.26
C PRO A 205 -9.57 13.15 10.54
N THR A 206 -10.05 12.57 11.63
CA THR A 206 -10.00 13.18 12.96
C THR A 206 -8.56 13.18 13.46
N ARG A 207 -8.20 14.19 14.24
CA ARG A 207 -6.86 14.30 14.82
C ARG A 207 -6.79 13.43 16.07
N THR A 208 -6.26 12.22 15.94
CA THR A 208 -5.90 11.42 17.12
C THR A 208 -4.53 11.88 17.62
N SER A 209 -4.47 12.39 18.86
CA SER A 209 -3.22 12.68 19.57
C SER A 209 -2.28 13.69 18.85
N GLY A 210 -2.85 14.66 18.14
CA GLY A 210 -2.09 15.70 17.43
C GLY A 210 -1.37 15.23 16.15
N ARG A 211 -1.61 13.99 15.69
CA ARG A 211 -1.07 13.46 14.44
C ARG A 211 -2.20 13.22 13.44
N HIS A 212 -1.88 13.38 12.14
CA HIS A 212 -2.76 13.05 11.02
C HIS A 212 -2.48 11.61 10.55
N GLU A 213 -2.55 10.62 11.45
CA GLU A 213 -2.36 9.20 11.10
C GLU A 213 -3.57 8.38 11.51
N ILE A 214 -4.04 7.52 10.60
CA ILE A 214 -5.14 6.59 10.84
C ILE A 214 -4.57 5.31 11.47
N ARG A 215 -5.30 4.75 12.42
CA ARG A 215 -4.92 3.50 13.09
C ARG A 215 -5.83 2.37 12.61
N LEU A 216 -5.21 1.30 12.10
CA LEU A 216 -5.88 0.05 11.76
C LEU A 216 -5.79 -0.89 12.96
N TYR A 217 -6.92 -1.10 13.63
CA TYR A 217 -7.05 -1.95 14.82
C TYR A 217 -8.50 -2.38 15.02
N GLY A 218 -8.67 -3.54 15.63
CA GLY A 218 -9.95 -4.09 16.08
C GLY A 218 -10.27 -3.60 17.49
N ARG A 219 -10.25 -4.48 18.48
CA ARG A 219 -10.79 -4.16 19.82
C ARG A 219 -9.94 -3.22 20.65
N VAL A 220 -8.62 -3.24 20.51
CA VAL A 220 -7.74 -2.48 21.40
C VAL A 220 -6.76 -1.66 20.63
N HIS A 221 -6.68 -0.39 21.02
CA HIS A 221 -5.68 0.53 20.54
C HIS A 221 -4.48 0.54 21.49
N THR A 222 -3.27 0.30 20.97
CA THR A 222 -2.03 0.48 21.76
C THR A 222 -1.25 1.71 21.33
N GLU A 223 -0.58 2.33 22.31
CA GLU A 223 0.30 3.48 22.06
C GLU A 223 1.57 3.10 21.29
N ARG A 224 1.93 1.81 21.22
CA ARG A 224 3.05 1.30 20.43
C ARG A 224 2.55 0.93 19.03
N PRO A 225 2.62 1.84 18.03
CA PRO A 225 2.28 1.49 16.66
C PRO A 225 3.19 0.37 16.17
N GLY A 226 2.62 -0.56 15.42
CA GLY A 226 3.38 -1.48 14.60
C GLY A 226 3.94 -0.80 13.35
N GLY A 227 4.08 -1.60 12.29
CA GLY A 227 4.34 -1.10 10.95
C GLY A 227 3.26 -0.13 10.47
N GLY A 228 3.38 0.29 9.22
CA GLY A 228 2.36 1.11 8.60
C GLY A 228 2.80 1.60 7.24
N GLY A 229 2.02 2.51 6.69
CA GLY A 229 2.25 3.00 5.34
C GLY A 229 1.79 4.44 5.16
N SER A 230 2.06 4.93 3.96
CA SER A 230 1.47 6.18 3.49
C SER A 230 1.34 6.15 1.99
N GLY A 231 0.31 6.79 1.46
CA GLY A 231 -0.02 6.74 0.04
C GLY A 231 -1.24 7.57 -0.32
N SER A 232 -1.74 7.38 -1.54
CA SER A 232 -3.03 7.93 -1.98
C SER A 232 -4.18 7.34 -1.17
N PHE A 233 -5.36 7.95 -1.33
CA PHE A 233 -6.60 7.42 -0.75
C PHE A 233 -6.90 5.98 -1.22
N ASP A 234 -6.74 5.68 -2.50
CA ASP A 234 -7.00 4.33 -3.04
C ASP A 234 -6.07 3.28 -2.43
N ARG A 235 -4.79 3.63 -2.23
CA ARG A 235 -3.84 2.75 -1.54
C ARG A 235 -4.26 2.52 -0.08
N PHE A 236 -4.74 3.56 0.59
CA PHE A 236 -5.25 3.43 1.95
C PHE A 236 -6.48 2.53 2.02
N VAL A 237 -7.45 2.68 1.11
CA VAL A 237 -8.65 1.82 1.03
C VAL A 237 -8.27 0.35 0.80
N ARG A 238 -7.34 0.09 -0.12
CA ARG A 238 -6.80 -1.26 -0.34
C ARG A 238 -6.13 -1.83 0.90
N GLU A 239 -5.35 -1.00 1.60
CA GLU A 239 -4.68 -1.45 2.82
C GLU A 239 -5.69 -1.87 3.90
N ILE A 240 -6.80 -1.14 4.04
CA ILE A 240 -7.89 -1.56 4.93
C ILE A 240 -8.39 -2.95 4.50
N GLY A 241 -8.66 -3.13 3.20
CA GLY A 241 -9.12 -4.40 2.66
C GLY A 241 -8.16 -5.56 2.90
N SER A 242 -6.87 -5.35 2.68
CA SER A 242 -5.81 -6.33 2.96
C SER A 242 -5.69 -6.63 4.47
N PHE A 243 -5.90 -5.63 5.33
CA PHE A 243 -5.84 -5.82 6.77
C PHE A 243 -6.95 -6.75 7.28
N ILE A 244 -8.18 -6.58 6.77
CA ILE A 244 -9.37 -7.37 7.15
C ILE A 244 -9.67 -8.54 6.20
N HIS A 245 -8.83 -8.79 5.20
CA HIS A 245 -9.01 -9.81 4.15
C HIS A 245 -10.36 -9.73 3.41
N ARG A 246 -10.77 -8.51 3.05
CA ARG A 246 -12.03 -8.24 2.35
C ARG A 246 -11.88 -7.15 1.31
N ARG A 247 -12.42 -7.37 0.10
CA ARG A 247 -12.44 -6.36 -0.95
C ARG A 247 -13.21 -5.12 -0.49
N ILE A 248 -12.61 -3.95 -0.71
CA ILE A 248 -13.27 -2.66 -0.53
C ILE A 248 -13.38 -1.93 -1.87
N VAL A 249 -14.60 -1.58 -2.26
CA VAL A 249 -14.91 -0.76 -3.43
C VAL A 249 -15.15 0.67 -2.97
N SER A 250 -14.39 1.62 -3.52
CA SER A 250 -14.60 3.04 -3.20
C SER A 250 -15.63 3.69 -4.11
N GLU A 251 -16.64 4.30 -3.49
CA GLU A 251 -17.64 5.17 -4.14
C GLU A 251 -17.54 6.60 -3.58
N VAL A 252 -16.36 6.98 -3.07
CA VAL A 252 -16.09 8.33 -2.58
C VAL A 252 -15.95 9.28 -3.77
N ALA A 253 -16.94 10.15 -3.97
CA ALA A 253 -17.05 11.00 -5.15
C ALA A 253 -15.86 11.96 -5.36
N ILE A 254 -15.23 12.41 -4.27
CA ILE A 254 -14.03 13.26 -4.31
C ILE A 254 -12.98 12.60 -3.40
N PRO A 255 -12.07 11.81 -3.97
CA PRO A 255 -10.97 11.21 -3.21
C PRO A 255 -10.11 12.29 -2.58
N HIS A 256 -9.50 11.98 -1.44
CA HIS A 256 -8.55 12.87 -0.80
C HIS A 256 -7.31 13.04 -1.68
N GLU A 257 -7.01 14.28 -2.10
CA GLU A 257 -5.84 14.60 -2.94
C GLU A 257 -4.51 14.49 -2.19
N GLY A 258 -4.54 14.47 -0.85
CA GLY A 258 -3.35 14.36 -0.02
C GLY A 258 -2.91 12.92 0.24
N ARG A 259 -1.79 12.78 0.98
CA ARG A 259 -1.30 11.48 1.41
C ARG A 259 -2.03 11.03 2.68
N CYS A 260 -2.69 9.89 2.61
CA CYS A 260 -3.12 9.14 3.78
C CYS A 260 -1.90 8.53 4.46
N LYS A 261 -1.83 8.61 5.79
CA LYS A 261 -0.84 7.91 6.62
C LYS A 261 -1.59 6.97 7.54
N TRP A 262 -1.11 5.75 7.67
CA TRP A 262 -1.73 4.76 8.55
C TRP A 262 -0.69 3.95 9.30
N ARG A 263 -1.10 3.38 10.42
CA ARG A 263 -0.32 2.46 11.24
C ARG A 263 -1.17 1.25 11.57
N TYR A 264 -0.56 0.07 11.48
CA TYR A 264 -1.14 -1.11 12.12
C TYR A 264 -0.90 -1.03 13.61
N ASN A 265 -1.82 -1.60 14.34
CA ASN A 265 -1.63 -1.87 15.74
C ASN A 265 -0.83 -3.18 15.89
N SER A 266 0.20 -3.16 16.73
CA SER A 266 1.03 -4.35 16.98
C SER A 266 0.63 -4.96 18.30
N ILE A 267 -0.43 -5.76 18.28
CA ILE A 267 -0.79 -6.61 19.42
C ILE A 267 -0.42 -8.04 19.04
N ASN A 268 0.51 -8.62 19.79
CA ASN A 268 0.74 -10.06 19.79
C ASN A 268 0.23 -10.61 21.12
N VAL A 269 -1.09 -10.57 21.29
CA VAL A 269 -1.79 -11.13 22.45
C VAL A 269 -2.55 -12.34 21.96
N GLU A 270 -2.27 -13.48 22.58
CA GLU A 270 -2.86 -14.76 22.23
C GLU A 270 -4.39 -14.70 22.36
N GLY A 271 -5.09 -15.18 21.32
CA GLY A 271 -6.55 -15.23 21.26
C GLY A 271 -7.25 -13.92 20.87
N TRP A 272 -6.50 -12.88 20.48
CA TRP A 272 -7.08 -11.61 20.05
C TRP A 272 -7.00 -11.46 18.54
N ASP A 273 -8.16 -11.35 17.90
CA ASP A 273 -8.25 -10.98 16.48
C ASP A 273 -8.33 -9.46 16.36
N ASP A 274 -7.18 -8.82 16.14
CA ASP A 274 -7.11 -7.37 15.89
C ASP A 274 -7.62 -6.99 14.48
N ARG A 275 -8.12 -7.97 13.72
CA ARG A 275 -8.66 -7.81 12.36
C ARG A 275 -10.15 -8.11 12.28
N ASP A 276 -10.84 -8.23 13.42
CA ASP A 276 -12.30 -8.32 13.45
C ASP A 276 -12.94 -7.20 12.60
N GLN A 277 -13.59 -7.61 11.52
CA GLN A 277 -14.01 -6.71 10.44
C GLN A 277 -14.89 -5.58 10.98
N ASP A 278 -15.95 -5.92 11.71
CA ASP A 278 -16.95 -4.94 12.14
C ASP A 278 -16.35 -3.92 13.10
N THR A 279 -15.49 -4.37 14.03
CA THR A 279 -14.79 -3.46 14.94
C THR A 279 -13.82 -2.55 14.20
N VAL A 280 -13.03 -3.08 13.27
CA VAL A 280 -12.08 -2.29 12.46
C VAL A 280 -12.81 -1.22 11.66
N LEU A 281 -13.90 -1.57 10.97
CA LEU A 281 -14.66 -0.63 10.14
C LEU A 281 -15.38 0.44 10.98
N ALA A 282 -15.87 0.08 12.18
CA ALA A 282 -16.43 1.06 13.11
C ALA A 282 -15.38 2.09 13.56
N ASN A 283 -14.20 1.63 13.98
CA ASN A 283 -13.08 2.51 14.37
C ASN A 283 -12.63 3.40 13.21
N LEU A 284 -12.61 2.86 11.99
CA LEU A 284 -12.26 3.63 10.79
C LEU A 284 -13.31 4.67 10.46
N SER A 285 -14.59 4.35 10.62
CA SER A 285 -15.70 5.29 10.42
C SER A 285 -15.57 6.48 11.36
N GLU A 286 -15.28 6.23 12.64
CA GLU A 286 -15.05 7.28 13.65
C GLU A 286 -13.81 8.14 13.31
N GLN A 287 -12.71 7.50 12.90
CA GLN A 287 -11.46 8.19 12.57
C GLN A 287 -11.52 9.00 11.29
N THR A 288 -12.39 8.64 10.33
CA THR A 288 -12.31 9.17 8.95
C THR A 288 -13.60 9.80 8.45
N GLY A 289 -14.72 9.62 9.15
CA GLY A 289 -16.05 10.03 8.68
C GLY A 289 -16.54 9.23 7.46
N LEU A 290 -15.85 8.17 7.07
CA LEU A 290 -16.28 7.25 6.02
C LEU A 290 -17.37 6.32 6.55
N VAL A 291 -18.17 5.80 5.62
CA VAL A 291 -19.20 4.80 5.91
C VAL A 291 -18.87 3.55 5.12
N PHE A 292 -18.88 2.40 5.78
CA PHE A 292 -18.61 1.09 5.19
C PHE A 292 -19.88 0.24 5.23
N VAL A 293 -20.25 -0.36 4.10
CA VAL A 293 -21.49 -1.15 3.97
C VAL A 293 -21.18 -2.43 3.21
N ASN A 294 -21.69 -3.57 3.69
CA ASN A 294 -21.63 -4.83 2.93
C ASN A 294 -22.63 -4.77 1.76
N GLU A 295 -22.14 -4.97 0.55
CA GLU A 295 -22.98 -5.02 -0.66
C GLU A 295 -22.50 -6.11 -1.62
N LYS A 296 -23.38 -6.53 -2.52
CA LYS A 296 -22.98 -7.33 -3.67
C LYS A 296 -22.57 -6.41 -4.82
N ARG A 297 -21.42 -6.69 -5.41
CA ARG A 297 -20.89 -5.96 -6.57
C ARG A 297 -20.32 -6.94 -7.57
N VAL A 298 -20.46 -6.59 -8.85
CA VAL A 298 -19.69 -7.23 -9.91
C VAL A 298 -18.30 -6.60 -9.88
N VAL A 299 -17.29 -7.42 -9.59
CA VAL A 299 -15.90 -7.00 -9.50
C VAL A 299 -15.02 -7.85 -10.41
N PRO A 300 -13.87 -7.32 -10.88
CA PRO A 300 -12.91 -8.11 -11.60
C PRO A 300 -12.29 -9.16 -10.66
N ILE A 301 -12.20 -10.40 -11.15
CA ILE A 301 -11.41 -11.48 -10.54
C ILE A 301 -10.36 -11.94 -11.55
N LEU A 302 -9.27 -12.54 -11.05
CA LEU A 302 -8.32 -13.23 -11.90
C LEU A 302 -8.54 -14.73 -11.85
N ARG A 303 -8.75 -15.34 -13.01
CA ARG A 303 -8.62 -16.79 -13.19
C ARG A 303 -7.21 -17.17 -13.62
N VAL A 304 -6.66 -18.18 -12.96
CA VAL A 304 -5.37 -18.81 -13.25
C VAL A 304 -5.61 -20.29 -13.53
N ASP A 305 -5.77 -20.64 -14.78
CA ASP A 305 -6.06 -22.00 -15.21
C ASP A 305 -4.85 -22.63 -15.90
N ARG A 306 -4.85 -23.96 -16.01
CA ARG A 306 -3.91 -24.63 -16.90
C ARG A 306 -4.31 -24.39 -18.35
N ASP A 307 -3.33 -24.12 -19.19
CA ASP A 307 -3.53 -24.15 -20.63
C ASP A 307 -3.71 -25.63 -21.05
N GLN A 308 -4.82 -25.93 -21.71
CA GLN A 308 -5.18 -27.28 -22.16
C GLN A 308 -4.47 -27.65 -23.45
#